data_AF-A0A850GJK4-F1
#
_entry.id   AF-A0A850GJK4-F1
#
_cell.length_a   1.000
_cell.length_b   1.000
_cell.length_c   1.000
_cell.angle_alpha   90.00
_cell.angle_beta   90.00
_cell.angle_gamma   90.00
#
_symmetry.space_group_name_H-M   'P 1'
#
loop_
_entity.id
_entity.type
_entity.pdbx_description
1 polymer ?
#
loop_
_entity_poly.entity_id
_entity_poly.type
_entity_poly.pdbx_seq_one_letter_code
_entity_poly.pdbx_strand_id
1 'polypeptide(L)'
;MSQQTLLRVVAKMTVPFILIFGFYVILHGELGPGGGFQGGVILAAAFILYGLVFGADELRRRIPPAIIDACMALGALLYASVGLACVFYGGTFLDYGMLRSNSAGDGEALGMSLVEYGVGLTVCSVMVTIYLQISERRSTIRPGEESL
;
A
#
# COMPACT_ATOMS: atom_id res chain seq x y z
N MET A 1 16.63 -15.51 -25.03
CA MET A 1 16.29 -16.00 -23.67
C MET A 1 17.08 -15.33 -22.52
N SER A 2 18.27 -14.73 -22.73
CA SER A 2 19.08 -14.11 -21.66
C SER A 2 18.52 -12.80 -21.07
N GLN A 3 17.87 -11.96 -21.88
CA GLN A 3 17.34 -10.65 -21.48
C GLN A 3 16.28 -10.75 -20.36
N GLN A 4 15.39 -11.74 -20.43
CA GLN A 4 14.38 -11.95 -19.38
C GLN A 4 14.99 -12.47 -18.06
N THR A 5 16.08 -13.23 -18.13
CA THR A 5 16.76 -13.75 -16.93
C THR A 5 17.39 -12.63 -16.13
N LEU A 6 18.09 -11.69 -16.79
CA LEU A 6 18.68 -10.53 -16.12
C LEU A 6 17.60 -9.69 -15.42
N LEU A 7 16.50 -9.38 -16.13
CA LEU A 7 15.40 -8.61 -15.57
C LEU A 7 14.76 -9.30 -14.36
N ARG A 8 14.55 -10.62 -14.42
CA ARG A 8 14.01 -11.41 -13.29
C ARG A 8 14.93 -11.39 -12.08
N VAL A 9 16.25 -11.51 -12.28
CA VAL A 9 17.23 -11.46 -11.19
C VAL A 9 17.24 -10.07 -10.55
N VAL A 10 17.35 -9.02 -11.35
CA VAL A 10 17.37 -7.63 -10.86
C VAL A 10 16.07 -7.32 -10.11
N ALA A 11 14.90 -7.61 -10.69
CA ALA A 11 13.62 -7.36 -10.04
C ALA A 11 13.48 -8.11 -8.71
N LYS A 12 13.87 -9.39 -8.67
CA LYS A 12 13.82 -10.19 -7.44
C LYS A 12 14.72 -9.62 -6.33
N MET A 13 15.86 -9.01 -6.69
CA MET A 13 16.71 -8.32 -5.73
C MET A 13 16.15 -6.95 -5.34
N THR A 14 15.59 -6.18 -6.27
CA THR A 14 15.11 -4.81 -6.03
C THR A 14 13.82 -4.76 -5.21
N VAL A 15 12.87 -5.68 -5.43
CA VAL A 15 11.59 -5.73 -4.71
C VAL A 15 11.73 -5.62 -3.18
N PRO A 16 12.56 -6.41 -2.48
CA PRO A 16 12.70 -6.28 -1.03
C PRO A 16 13.25 -4.92 -0.59
N PHE A 17 14.15 -4.29 -1.37
CA PHE A 17 14.63 -2.94 -1.06
C PHE A 17 13.54 -1.89 -1.20
N ILE A 18 12.69 -1.98 -2.24
CA ILE A 18 11.53 -1.08 -2.40
C ILE A 18 10.57 -1.25 -1.23
N LEU A 19 10.30 -2.49 -0.81
CA LEU A 19 9.40 -2.76 0.32
C LEU A 19 9.95 -2.15 1.63
N ILE A 20 11.21 -2.40 1.95
CA ILE A 20 11.86 -1.84 3.15
C ILE A 20 11.81 -0.31 3.11
N PHE A 21 12.12 0.29 1.97
CA PHE A 21 12.08 1.75 1.81
C PHE A 21 10.66 2.30 1.93
N GLY A 22 9.66 1.65 1.34
CA GLY A 22 8.26 2.04 1.47
C GLY A 22 7.79 1.99 2.92
N PHE A 23 8.13 0.93 3.66
CA PHE A 23 7.83 0.84 5.09
C PHE A 23 8.56 1.93 5.89
N TYR A 24 9.82 2.23 5.57
CA TYR A 24 10.54 3.35 6.20
C TYR A 24 9.81 4.69 6.02
N VAL A 25 9.37 4.99 4.79
CA VAL A 25 8.64 6.23 4.46
C VAL A 25 7.29 6.32 5.17
N ILE A 26 6.59 5.20 5.36
CA ILE A 26 5.33 5.17 6.13
C ILE A 26 5.61 5.36 7.62
N LEU A 27 6.59 4.64 8.18
CA LEU A 27 6.87 4.62 9.61
C LEU A 27 7.50 5.92 10.13
N HIS A 28 8.16 6.70 9.26
CA HIS A 28 8.84 7.95 9.62
C HIS A 28 8.21 9.17 8.93
N GLY A 29 6.95 9.07 8.48
CA GLY A 29 6.24 10.16 7.79
C GLY A 29 6.12 11.42 8.65
N GLU A 30 5.92 11.27 9.95
CA GLU A 30 5.80 12.38 10.91
C GLU A 30 7.13 13.15 11.13
N LEU A 31 8.29 12.53 10.85
CA LEU A 31 9.62 13.09 11.14
C LEU A 31 10.32 13.71 9.91
N GLY A 32 9.75 13.58 8.70
CA GLY A 32 10.41 14.02 7.47
C GLY A 32 9.47 14.15 6.28
N PRO A 33 9.98 14.49 5.07
CA PRO A 33 9.14 14.54 3.88
C PRO A 33 8.67 13.12 3.51
N GLY A 34 7.37 12.85 3.62
CA GLY A 34 6.83 11.52 3.40
C GLY A 34 5.38 11.38 3.89
N GLY A 35 5.03 10.17 4.32
CA GLY A 35 3.74 9.83 4.87
C GLY A 35 3.11 8.58 4.26
N GLY A 36 1.90 8.27 4.71
CA GLY A 36 1.14 7.10 4.28
C GLY A 36 0.94 7.03 2.77
N PHE A 37 0.58 8.14 2.12
CA PHE A 37 0.29 8.13 0.68
C PHE A 37 1.54 7.79 -0.15
N GLN A 38 2.63 8.52 0.01
CA GLN A 38 3.85 8.34 -0.76
C GLN A 38 4.45 6.95 -0.49
N GLY A 39 4.49 6.55 0.78
CA GLY A 39 4.96 5.22 1.18
C GLY A 39 4.11 4.09 0.61
N GLY A 40 2.78 4.24 0.61
CA GLY A 40 1.85 3.29 -0.01
C GLY A 40 2.06 3.14 -1.52
N VAL A 41 2.33 4.24 -2.23
CA VAL A 41 2.68 4.21 -3.66
C VAL A 41 4.01 3.47 -3.89
N ILE A 42 5.01 3.70 -3.04
CA ILE A 42 6.31 2.99 -3.12
C ILE A 42 6.11 1.48 -2.89
N LEU A 43 5.33 1.08 -1.89
CA LEU A 43 5.00 -0.33 -1.66
C LEU A 43 4.29 -0.94 -2.88
N ALA A 44 3.29 -0.24 -3.44
CA ALA A 44 2.61 -0.68 -4.65
C ALA A 44 3.57 -0.88 -5.84
N ALA A 45 4.56 0.00 -5.99
CA ALA A 45 5.57 -0.11 -7.04
C ALA A 45 6.36 -1.42 -6.97
N ALA A 46 6.60 -1.96 -5.77
CA ALA A 46 7.24 -3.27 -5.61
C ALA A 46 6.38 -4.41 -6.19
N PHE A 47 5.08 -4.40 -5.89
CA PHE A 47 4.13 -5.40 -6.42
C PHE A 47 3.91 -5.24 -7.92
N ILE A 48 3.81 -4.01 -8.41
CA ILE A 48 3.68 -3.70 -9.84
C ILE A 48 4.92 -4.17 -10.59
N LEU A 49 6.13 -3.87 -10.10
CA LEU A 49 7.39 -4.36 -10.68
C LEU A 49 7.40 -5.89 -10.74
N TYR A 50 6.97 -6.55 -9.66
CA TYR A 50 6.85 -8.00 -9.63
C TYR A 50 5.89 -8.51 -10.72
N GLY A 51 4.68 -7.94 -10.81
CA GLY A 51 3.69 -8.31 -11.82
C GLY A 51 4.18 -8.09 -13.26
N LEU A 52 4.91 -7.00 -13.52
CA LEU A 52 5.47 -6.70 -14.84
C LEU A 52 6.55 -7.71 -15.27
N VAL A 53 7.32 -8.24 -14.33
CA VAL A 53 8.46 -9.11 -14.62
C VAL A 53 8.11 -10.60 -14.57
N PHE A 54 7.22 -10.99 -13.66
CA PHE A 54 6.83 -12.39 -13.43
C PHE A 54 5.42 -12.73 -13.94
N GLY A 55 4.62 -11.73 -14.32
CA GLY A 55 3.26 -11.87 -14.82
C GLY A 55 2.20 -11.47 -13.79
N ALA A 56 1.11 -10.85 -14.26
CA ALA A 56 -0.01 -10.43 -13.41
C ALA A 56 -0.74 -11.63 -12.79
N ASP A 57 -0.84 -12.75 -13.50
CA ASP A 57 -1.44 -13.99 -12.98
C ASP A 57 -0.62 -14.58 -11.83
N GLU A 58 0.71 -14.56 -11.93
CA GLU A 58 1.59 -15.02 -10.85
C GLU A 58 1.47 -14.11 -9.62
N LEU A 59 1.38 -12.78 -9.81
CA LEU A 59 1.12 -11.84 -8.73
C LEU A 59 -0.23 -12.15 -8.04
N ARG A 60 -1.29 -12.39 -8.81
CA ARG A 60 -2.62 -12.72 -8.29
C ARG A 60 -2.65 -14.05 -7.53
N ARG A 61 -1.86 -15.04 -7.95
CA ARG A 61 -1.71 -16.31 -7.22
C ARG A 61 -1.00 -16.12 -5.88
N ARG A 62 -0.03 -15.20 -5.81
CA ARG A 62 0.69 -14.89 -4.57
C ARG A 62 -0.08 -14.00 -3.63
N ILE A 63 -0.86 -13.06 -4.17
CA ILE A 63 -1.66 -12.11 -3.42
C ILE A 63 -3.08 -12.15 -3.99
N PRO A 64 -3.94 -13.05 -3.46
CA PRO A 64 -5.33 -13.15 -3.88
C PRO A 64 -6.06 -11.81 -3.76
N PRO A 65 -6.97 -11.46 -4.69
CA PRO A 65 -7.74 -10.21 -4.64
C PRO A 65 -8.46 -9.98 -3.31
N ALA A 66 -8.99 -11.05 -2.70
CA ALA A 66 -9.64 -10.96 -1.39
C ALA A 66 -8.71 -10.41 -0.29
N ILE A 67 -7.41 -10.69 -0.34
CA ILE A 67 -6.43 -10.12 0.62
C ILE A 67 -6.23 -8.64 0.33
N ILE A 68 -6.12 -8.26 -0.94
CA ILE A 68 -5.93 -6.86 -1.35
C ILE A 68 -7.13 -6.02 -0.91
N ASP A 69 -8.34 -6.51 -1.15
CA ASP A 69 -9.60 -5.88 -0.76
C ASP A 69 -9.74 -5.80 0.77
N ALA A 70 -9.37 -6.87 1.49
CA ALA A 70 -9.33 -6.85 2.95
C ALA A 70 -8.35 -5.80 3.48
N CYS A 71 -7.12 -5.74 2.95
CA CYS A 71 -6.14 -4.72 3.31
C CYS A 71 -6.66 -3.30 3.00
N MET A 72 -7.34 -3.11 1.86
CA MET A 72 -7.94 -1.84 1.48
C MET A 72 -8.98 -1.38 2.51
N ALA A 73 -9.88 -2.29 2.88
CA ALA A 73 -10.93 -2.04 3.87
C ALA A 73 -10.36 -1.84 5.27
N LEU A 74 -9.34 -2.62 5.67
CA LEU A 74 -8.66 -2.49 6.96
C LEU A 74 -7.96 -1.14 7.11
N GLY A 75 -7.31 -0.63 6.05
CA GLY A 75 -6.68 0.69 6.08
C GLY A 75 -7.70 1.81 6.24
N ALA A 76 -8.82 1.73 5.52
CA ALA A 76 -9.93 2.69 5.64
C ALA A 76 -10.62 2.59 7.01
N LEU A 77 -10.79 1.39 7.54
CA LEU A 77 -11.35 1.15 8.86
C LEU A 77 -10.43 1.70 9.95
N LEU A 78 -9.11 1.52 9.83
CA LEU A 78 -8.14 2.10 10.77
C LEU A 78 -8.27 3.63 10.80
N TYR A 79 -8.27 4.28 9.64
CA TYR A 79 -8.51 5.73 9.53
C TYR A 79 -9.80 6.17 10.24
N ALA A 80 -10.93 5.51 9.91
CA ALA A 80 -12.23 5.84 10.49
C ALA A 80 -12.26 5.58 12.00
N SER A 81 -11.63 4.50 12.47
CA SER A 81 -11.58 4.13 13.88
C SER A 81 -10.77 5.13 14.72
N VAL A 82 -9.67 5.67 14.19
CA VAL A 82 -8.89 6.71 14.88
C VAL A 82 -9.72 7.98 15.01
N GLY A 83 -10.37 8.42 13.94
CA GLY A 83 -11.23 9.60 13.99
C GLY A 83 -12.43 9.43 14.92
N LEU A 84 -13.03 8.23 14.96
CA LEU A 84 -14.12 7.91 15.88
C LEU A 84 -13.63 7.83 17.34
N ALA A 85 -12.42 7.33 17.58
CA ALA A 85 -11.81 7.31 18.90
C ALA A 85 -11.64 8.75 19.45
N CYS A 86 -11.20 9.71 18.65
CA CYS A 86 -11.14 11.13 19.04
C CYS A 86 -12.50 11.65 19.52
N VAL A 87 -13.58 11.31 18.82
CA VAL A 87 -14.95 11.70 19.20
C VAL A 87 -15.38 11.03 20.51
N PHE A 88 -15.05 9.75 20.72
CA PHE A 88 -15.35 9.06 21.98
C PHE A 88 -14.64 9.68 23.19
N TYR A 89 -13.47 10.28 23.00
CA TYR A 89 -12.74 11.02 24.04
C TYR A 89 -13.21 12.47 24.22
N GLY A 90 -14.30 12.88 23.55
CA GLY A 90 -14.91 14.21 23.68
C GLY A 90 -14.38 15.27 22.73
N GLY A 91 -13.50 14.90 21.79
CA GLY A 91 -12.99 15.77 20.73
C GLY A 91 -13.87 15.81 19.49
N THR A 92 -13.38 16.50 18.46
CA THR A 92 -13.95 16.41 17.10
C THR A 92 -13.32 15.26 16.31
N PHE A 93 -13.88 14.93 15.14
CA PHE A 93 -13.32 13.86 14.29
C PHE A 93 -11.88 14.22 13.88
N LEU A 94 -10.92 13.33 14.16
CA LEU A 94 -9.47 13.51 13.97
C LEU A 94 -8.83 14.60 14.86
N ASP A 95 -9.48 14.96 15.97
CA ASP A 95 -8.88 15.75 17.04
C ASP A 95 -7.91 14.87 17.86
N TYR A 96 -6.71 14.67 17.32
CA TYR A 96 -5.73 13.73 17.86
C TYR A 96 -5.23 14.09 19.26
N GLY A 97 -5.29 15.37 19.65
CA GLY A 97 -4.91 15.81 21.01
C GLY A 97 -5.71 15.13 22.11
N MET A 98 -6.93 14.65 21.80
CA MET A 98 -7.79 13.93 22.75
C MET A 98 -7.43 12.45 22.92
N LEU A 99 -6.55 11.88 22.08
CA LEU A 99 -6.13 10.48 22.20
C LEU A 99 -5.25 10.20 23.42
N ARG A 100 -4.56 11.22 23.94
CA ARG A 100 -3.74 11.13 25.16
C ARG A 100 -3.96 12.33 26.06
N SER A 101 -4.75 12.14 27.11
CA SER A 101 -5.07 13.18 28.09
C SER A 101 -3.86 13.72 28.88
N ASN A 102 -2.74 13.00 28.93
CA ASN A 102 -1.56 13.39 29.73
C ASN A 102 -0.54 14.24 28.98
N SER A 103 -0.56 14.24 27.63
CA SER A 103 0.32 15.04 26.77
C SER A 103 -0.35 15.17 25.41
N ALA A 104 -0.87 16.36 25.08
CA ALA A 104 -1.55 16.61 23.81
C ALA A 104 -0.63 16.33 22.60
N GLY A 105 0.66 16.68 22.70
CA GLY A 105 1.64 16.45 21.62
C GLY A 105 1.86 14.97 21.33
N ASP A 106 1.84 14.10 22.35
CA ASP A 106 1.96 12.66 22.14
C ASP A 106 0.70 12.07 21.48
N GLY A 107 -0.47 12.64 21.78
CA GLY A 107 -1.73 12.26 21.14
C GLY A 107 -1.75 12.61 19.66
N GLU A 108 -1.27 13.80 19.31
CA GLU A 108 -1.12 14.26 17.93
C GLU A 108 -0.19 13.37 17.10
N ALA A 109 1.01 13.07 17.61
CA ALA A 109 1.95 12.19 16.91
C ALA A 109 1.36 10.79 16.70
N LEU A 110 0.76 10.20 17.74
CA LEU A 110 0.15 8.88 17.65
C LEU A 110 -1.02 8.84 16.66
N GLY A 111 -1.91 9.84 16.71
CA GLY A 111 -3.05 9.94 15.79
C GLY A 111 -2.62 10.09 14.34
N MET A 112 -1.63 10.95 14.08
CA MET A 112 -1.04 11.15 12.76
C MET A 112 -0.41 9.86 12.23
N SER A 113 0.46 9.22 13.00
CA SER A 113 1.10 7.96 12.64
C SER A 113 0.09 6.86 12.30
N LEU A 114 -0.95 6.65 13.14
CA LEU A 114 -1.96 5.62 12.88
C LEU A 114 -2.77 5.88 11.60
N VAL A 115 -3.12 7.14 11.36
CA VAL A 115 -3.82 7.55 10.12
C VAL A 115 -2.93 7.32 8.90
N GLU A 116 -1.65 7.66 8.98
CA GLU A 116 -0.70 7.40 7.89
C GLU A 116 -0.55 5.91 7.59
N TYR A 117 -0.57 5.05 8.60
CA TYR A 117 -0.50 3.59 8.39
C TYR A 117 -1.75 3.08 7.68
N GLY A 118 -2.93 3.57 8.08
CA GLY A 118 -4.19 3.23 7.42
C GLY A 118 -4.23 3.70 5.97
N VAL A 119 -3.86 4.96 5.73
CA VAL A 119 -3.76 5.54 4.38
C VAL A 119 -2.76 4.77 3.53
N GLY A 120 -1.57 4.46 4.04
CA GLY A 120 -0.54 3.75 3.30
C GLY A 120 -0.95 2.34 2.90
N LEU A 121 -1.64 1.62 3.79
CA LEU A 121 -2.21 0.31 3.49
C LEU A 121 -3.27 0.40 2.38
N THR A 122 -4.23 1.33 2.50
CA THR A 122 -5.29 1.52 1.50
C THR A 122 -4.72 1.94 0.16
N VAL A 123 -3.79 2.90 0.12
CA VAL A 123 -3.17 3.38 -1.12
C VAL A 123 -2.41 2.25 -1.81
N CYS A 124 -1.61 1.48 -1.06
CA CYS A 124 -0.92 0.31 -1.61
C CYS A 124 -1.91 -0.67 -2.25
N SER A 125 -2.96 -1.06 -1.53
CA SER A 125 -3.98 -1.98 -2.04
C SER A 125 -4.67 -1.45 -3.30
N VAL A 126 -5.14 -0.19 -3.28
CA VAL A 126 -5.85 0.41 -4.42
C VAL A 126 -4.96 0.46 -5.67
N MET A 127 -3.69 0.85 -5.53
CA MET A 127 -2.75 0.90 -6.65
C MET A 127 -2.49 -0.48 -7.24
N VAL A 128 -2.33 -1.52 -6.41
CA VAL A 128 -2.17 -2.89 -6.89
C VAL A 128 -3.45 -3.39 -7.57
N THR A 129 -4.63 -3.10 -7.02
CA THR A 129 -5.92 -3.44 -7.64
C THR A 129 -6.07 -2.79 -9.01
N ILE A 130 -5.76 -1.49 -9.14
CA ILE A 130 -5.79 -0.78 -10.43
C ILE A 130 -4.86 -1.45 -11.44
N TYR A 131 -3.63 -1.78 -11.03
CA TYR A 131 -2.69 -2.47 -11.89
C TYR A 131 -3.21 -3.84 -12.38
N LEU A 132 -3.77 -4.65 -11.48
CA LEU A 132 -4.31 -5.96 -11.82
C LEU A 132 -5.51 -5.85 -12.78
N GLN A 133 -6.42 -4.91 -12.52
CA GLN A 133 -7.58 -4.66 -13.38
C GLN A 133 -7.19 -4.18 -14.79
N ILE A 134 -6.17 -3.33 -14.90
CA ILE A 134 -5.64 -2.88 -16.20
C ILE A 134 -4.98 -4.06 -16.93
N SER A 135 -4.23 -4.88 -16.21
CA SER A 135 -3.55 -6.06 -16.76
C SER A 135 -4.53 -7.11 -17.30
N GLU A 136 -5.66 -7.35 -16.61
CA GLU A 136 -6.71 -8.27 -17.02
C GLU A 136 -7.41 -7.84 -18.32
N ARG A 137 -7.72 -6.55 -18.49
CA ARG A 137 -8.36 -6.07 -19.74
C ARG A 137 -7.50 -6.36 -20.96
N ARG A 138 -6.18 -6.38 -20.81
CA ARG A 138 -5.25 -6.59 -21.93
C ARG A 138 -5.23 -8.03 -22.43
N SER A 139 -5.39 -9.02 -21.54
CA SER A 139 -5.41 -10.44 -21.94
C SER A 139 -6.70 -10.80 -22.68
N THR A 140 -7.84 -10.18 -22.32
CA THR A 140 -9.12 -10.43 -23.01
C THR A 140 -9.20 -9.89 -24.45
N ILE A 141 -8.37 -8.91 -24.83
CA ILE A 141 -8.40 -8.27 -26.15
C ILE A 141 -7.51 -8.98 -27.19
N ARG A 142 -6.58 -9.85 -26.77
CA ARG A 142 -5.68 -10.60 -27.69
C ARG A 142 -5.78 -12.13 -27.54
N PRO A 143 -6.90 -12.79 -27.89
CA PRO A 143 -6.98 -14.25 -27.84
C PRO A 143 -6.23 -14.99 -28.96
N GLY A 144 -5.57 -14.29 -29.92
CA GLY A 144 -5.21 -14.87 -31.23
C GLY A 144 -3.74 -14.83 -31.67
N GLU A 145 -2.80 -14.40 -30.83
CA GLU A 145 -1.37 -14.26 -31.25
C GLU A 145 -0.43 -15.36 -30.70
N GLU A 146 -0.90 -16.32 -29.91
CA GLU A 146 -0.05 -17.40 -29.35
C GLU A 146 -0.01 -18.70 -30.18
N SER A 147 -0.62 -18.72 -31.38
CA SER A 147 -0.70 -19.95 -32.21
C SER A 147 -0.07 -19.85 -33.61
N LEU A 148 0.99 -19.05 -33.79
CA LEU A 148 1.77 -19.03 -35.04
C LEU A 148 3.27 -19.17 -34.76
#